data_AF-A0A257JZJ4-F1
#
_entry.id   AF-A0A257JZJ4-F1
#
_cell.length_a   1.000
_cell.length_b   1.000
_cell.length_c   1.000
_cell.angle_alpha   90.00
_cell.angle_beta   90.00
_cell.angle_gamma   90.00
#
_symmetry.space_group_name_H-M   'P 1'
#
loop_
_entity.id
_entity.type
_entity.pdbx_description
1 polymer ?
#
loop_
_entity_poly.entity_id
_entity_poly.type
_entity_poly.pdbx_seq_one_letter_code
_entity_poly.pdbx_strand_id
1 'polypeptide(L)'
;MINDQRGIEYFKKIAQLHFAVVVVSDYGIQLTDVTKFTDTISLIYRYLAYNTFKSVTIYSALTETNYLSALIGANPTTYSSYENITPLSGDDIVIEIKSNGELNISINYKIDIETLRKDSIIYNFDKQKGVESIYNKTTVSRLEPIPDSDSYFAIQSYKSLELALEDYKTKVAKHSDCPYLQRVWFDSNMLFFRKAPEHILRDSLTHFLKLKLRNAEIRPEQIVDKSHPVDIKVTWALANRLALIEIKWLGKSLKHRNKQFTKKFYPARALSGAKQLADYLDANLIQSPTYATMGYLVVFDARRAGCNKGTVETLNSTDALTFLNQEIVYNPEYHSIRTDFAVPQRYFMTPKYS
;
A
#
# COMPACT_ATOMS: atom_id res chain seq x y z
N MET A 1 -2.15 4.41 14.53
CA MET A 1 -1.32 4.31 13.31
C MET A 1 0.11 4.80 13.55
N ILE A 2 1.10 3.96 13.25
CA ILE A 2 2.52 4.31 13.27
C ILE A 2 2.93 4.99 11.96
N ASN A 3 3.09 6.32 11.99
CA ASN A 3 3.32 7.12 10.78
C ASN A 3 4.69 7.77 10.70
N ASP A 4 5.48 7.79 11.76
CA ASP A 4 6.81 8.40 11.74
C ASP A 4 7.80 7.56 12.54
N GLN A 5 9.07 7.96 12.48
CA GLN A 5 10.14 7.27 13.20
C GLN A 5 9.87 7.25 14.71
N ARG A 6 9.35 8.35 15.27
CA ARG A 6 9.06 8.44 16.71
C ARG A 6 7.99 7.42 17.12
N GLY A 7 6.96 7.26 16.30
CA GLY A 7 5.95 6.22 16.46
C GLY A 7 6.57 4.83 16.47
N ILE A 8 7.41 4.49 15.47
CA ILE A 8 8.10 3.19 15.46
C ILE A 8 8.92 3.04 16.75
N GLU A 9 9.77 4.00 17.10
CA GLU A 9 10.65 3.87 18.27
C GLU A 9 9.85 3.66 19.56
N TYR A 10 8.72 4.34 19.72
CA TYR A 10 7.83 4.16 20.87
C TYR A 10 7.26 2.74 20.95
N PHE A 11 6.64 2.25 19.86
CA PHE A 11 6.01 0.93 19.87
C PHE A 11 7.05 -0.20 19.86
N LYS A 12 8.14 -0.07 19.10
CA LYS A 12 9.29 -0.98 19.16
C LYS A 12 9.82 -1.10 20.58
N LYS A 13 9.90 -0.01 21.35
CA LYS A 13 10.31 -0.06 22.76
C LYS A 13 9.33 -0.84 23.64
N ILE A 14 8.02 -0.74 23.39
CA ILE A 14 7.02 -1.57 24.08
C ILE A 14 7.26 -3.05 23.75
N ALA A 15 7.41 -3.39 22.47
CA ALA A 15 7.69 -4.76 22.05
C ALA A 15 9.01 -5.28 22.64
N GLN A 16 10.06 -4.45 22.65
CA GLN A 16 11.37 -4.76 23.25
C GLN A 16 11.27 -5.13 24.73
N LEU A 17 10.52 -4.35 25.51
CA LEU A 17 10.30 -4.66 26.93
C LEU A 17 9.56 -5.98 27.09
N HIS A 18 8.57 -6.25 26.23
CA HIS A 18 7.84 -7.51 26.20
C HIS A 18 8.76 -8.70 25.87
N PHE A 19 9.60 -8.57 24.82
CA PHE A 19 10.63 -9.56 24.48
C PHE A 19 11.59 -9.79 25.65
N ALA A 20 12.05 -8.72 26.31
CA ALA A 20 13.00 -8.83 27.41
C ALA A 20 12.43 -9.67 28.55
N VAL A 21 11.18 -9.43 28.94
CA VAL A 21 10.48 -10.21 29.97
C VAL A 21 10.33 -11.68 29.57
N VAL A 22 10.04 -11.95 28.30
CA VAL A 22 9.73 -13.30 27.79
C VAL A 22 10.98 -14.14 27.54
N VAL A 23 12.10 -13.53 27.12
CA VAL A 23 13.27 -14.23 26.57
C VAL A 23 14.49 -14.16 27.49
N VAL A 24 14.72 -13.07 28.23
CA VAL A 24 15.94 -12.94 29.07
C VAL A 24 15.99 -14.00 30.17
N SER A 25 14.86 -14.26 30.85
CA SER A 25 14.80 -15.28 31.89
C SER A 25 14.98 -16.70 31.37
N ASP A 26 14.44 -16.99 30.18
CA ASP A 26 14.33 -18.36 29.67
C ASP A 26 15.60 -18.85 28.97
N TYR A 27 16.33 -17.93 28.31
CA TYR A 27 17.54 -18.26 27.55
C TYR A 27 18.82 -17.75 28.21
N GLY A 28 18.73 -16.94 29.27
CA GLY A 28 19.90 -16.35 29.92
C GLY A 28 20.67 -15.37 29.04
N ILE A 29 19.99 -14.78 28.05
CA ILE A 29 20.57 -13.83 27.09
C ILE A 29 20.62 -12.41 27.66
N GLN A 30 21.49 -11.55 27.11
CA GLN A 30 21.57 -10.18 27.56
C GLN A 30 20.46 -9.33 26.92
N LEU A 31 20.00 -8.29 27.63
CA LEU A 31 19.02 -7.32 27.12
C LEU A 31 19.49 -6.69 25.79
N THR A 32 20.80 -6.50 25.63
CA THR A 32 21.41 -5.97 24.41
C THR A 32 21.14 -6.85 23.18
N ASP A 33 21.01 -8.16 23.35
CA ASP A 33 20.76 -9.09 22.24
C ASP A 33 19.29 -8.98 21.78
N VAL A 34 18.36 -8.79 22.73
CA VAL A 34 16.95 -8.49 22.45
C VAL A 34 16.81 -7.17 21.70
N THR A 35 17.52 -6.13 22.13
CA THR A 35 17.53 -4.83 21.43
C THR A 35 18.02 -4.98 19.99
N LYS A 36 19.17 -5.63 19.77
CA LYS A 36 19.70 -5.88 18.42
C LYS A 36 18.72 -6.68 17.55
N PHE A 37 18.10 -7.71 18.10
CA PHE A 37 17.14 -8.54 17.37
C PHE A 37 15.93 -7.73 16.90
N THR A 38 15.31 -6.97 17.80
CA THR A 38 14.14 -6.13 17.48
C THR A 38 14.46 -4.97 16.55
N ASP A 39 15.63 -4.34 16.67
CA ASP A 39 16.10 -3.34 15.71
C ASP A 39 16.28 -3.95 14.32
N THR A 40 16.78 -5.18 14.26
CA THR A 40 16.93 -5.93 13.00
C THR A 40 15.58 -6.27 12.38
N ILE A 41 14.55 -6.62 13.16
CA ILE A 41 13.18 -6.81 12.65
C ILE A 41 12.68 -5.54 11.96
N SER A 42 12.82 -4.37 12.60
CA SER A 42 12.43 -3.10 11.99
C SER A 42 13.19 -2.81 10.70
N LEU A 43 14.48 -3.16 10.64
CA LEU A 43 15.29 -2.99 9.43
C LEU A 43 14.87 -3.97 8.32
N ILE A 44 14.57 -5.22 8.66
CA ILE A 44 14.00 -6.20 7.72
C ILE A 44 12.68 -5.66 7.16
N TYR A 45 11.76 -5.19 8.01
CA TYR A 45 10.44 -4.70 7.57
C TYR A 45 10.52 -3.41 6.77
N ARG A 46 11.57 -2.61 6.96
CA ARG A 46 11.86 -1.48 6.08
C ARG A 46 12.11 -1.95 4.65
N TYR A 47 12.79 -3.06 4.41
CA TYR A 47 13.11 -3.49 3.03
C TYR A 47 12.18 -4.57 2.48
N LEU A 48 11.70 -5.47 3.32
CA LEU A 48 10.77 -6.54 2.97
C LEU A 48 9.34 -6.01 2.92
N ALA A 49 8.62 -6.30 1.83
CA ALA A 49 7.17 -6.12 1.75
C ALA A 49 6.45 -7.20 2.58
N TYR A 50 6.66 -7.21 3.91
CA TYR A 50 6.18 -8.27 4.82
C TYR A 50 4.68 -8.57 4.68
N ASN A 51 3.89 -7.56 4.30
CA ASN A 51 2.45 -7.68 4.07
C ASN A 51 2.08 -8.44 2.79
N THR A 52 3.01 -8.81 1.92
CA THR A 52 2.74 -9.71 0.78
C THR A 52 2.77 -11.18 1.18
N PHE A 53 3.37 -11.51 2.31
CA PHE A 53 3.45 -12.87 2.84
C PHE A 53 2.25 -13.17 3.75
N LYS A 54 1.85 -14.44 3.81
CA LYS A 54 0.88 -14.97 4.79
C LYS A 54 1.52 -15.07 6.17
N SER A 55 2.79 -15.46 6.24
CA SER A 55 3.57 -15.56 7.48
C SER A 55 5.00 -15.10 7.28
N VAL A 56 5.53 -14.34 8.25
CA VAL A 56 6.93 -13.94 8.33
C VAL A 56 7.50 -14.41 9.66
N THR A 57 8.44 -15.36 9.62
CA THR A 57 9.16 -15.83 10.81
C THR A 57 10.58 -15.28 10.77
N ILE A 58 10.97 -14.54 11.80
CA ILE A 58 12.32 -14.01 11.97
C ILE A 58 12.90 -14.61 13.24
N TYR A 59 14.11 -15.15 13.18
CA TYR A 59 14.73 -15.76 14.36
C TYR A 59 16.24 -15.61 14.39
N SER A 60 16.79 -15.76 15.60
CA SER A 60 18.23 -15.90 15.84
C SER A 60 18.47 -17.24 16.53
N ALA A 61 19.20 -18.13 15.86
CA ALA A 61 19.60 -19.41 16.41
C ALA A 61 20.67 -19.21 17.49
N LEU A 62 20.56 -19.94 18.61
CA LEU A 62 21.57 -19.99 19.66
C LEU A 62 22.56 -21.16 19.48
N THR A 63 22.20 -22.14 18.65
CA THR A 63 23.01 -23.32 18.34
C THR A 63 23.04 -23.59 16.84
N GLU A 64 24.13 -24.19 16.36
CA GLU A 64 24.34 -24.47 14.92
C GLU A 64 23.31 -25.45 14.35
N THR A 65 22.77 -26.35 15.17
CA THR A 65 21.73 -27.30 14.77
C THR A 65 20.41 -26.63 14.38
N ASN A 66 20.20 -25.38 14.82
CA ASN A 66 19.03 -24.57 14.50
C ASN A 66 19.30 -23.55 13.39
N TYR A 67 20.52 -23.53 12.82
CA TYR A 67 20.79 -22.71 11.64
C TYR A 67 19.88 -23.12 10.51
N LEU A 68 19.40 -22.16 9.73
CA LEU A 68 18.43 -22.44 8.67
C LEU A 68 19.01 -23.42 7.65
N SER A 69 20.32 -23.38 7.41
CA SER A 69 21.04 -24.32 6.55
C SER A 69 21.10 -25.76 7.09
N ALA A 70 20.93 -25.95 8.39
CA ALA A 70 20.92 -27.26 9.03
C ALA A 70 19.50 -27.87 9.11
N LEU A 71 18.46 -27.08 8.86
CA LEU A 71 17.07 -27.53 8.90
C LEU A 71 16.70 -28.25 7.59
N ILE A 72 16.16 -29.45 7.71
CA ILE A 72 15.79 -30.28 6.55
C ILE A 72 14.77 -29.54 5.68
N GLY A 73 15.04 -29.50 4.37
CA GLY A 73 14.17 -28.88 3.37
C GLY A 73 14.32 -27.36 3.26
N ALA A 74 15.11 -26.72 4.13
CA ALA A 74 15.49 -25.33 3.95
C ALA A 74 16.64 -25.26 2.93
N ASN A 75 16.43 -24.52 1.85
CA ASN A 75 17.47 -24.16 0.88
C ASN A 75 17.73 -22.65 1.00
N PRO A 76 18.35 -22.19 2.11
CA PRO A 76 18.44 -20.77 2.37
C PRO A 76 19.33 -20.07 1.34
N THR A 77 18.92 -18.87 0.97
CA THR A 77 19.77 -17.91 0.25
C THR A 77 20.31 -16.90 1.25
N THR A 78 21.61 -16.65 1.21
CA THR A 78 22.29 -15.69 2.10
C THR A 78 22.32 -14.31 1.47
N TYR A 79 21.95 -13.29 2.25
CA TYR A 79 22.01 -11.88 1.88
C TYR A 79 22.83 -11.09 2.90
N SER A 80 23.83 -10.37 2.42
CA SER A 80 24.66 -9.48 3.25
C SER A 80 24.15 -8.03 3.27
N SER A 81 23.09 -7.71 2.52
CA SER A 81 22.44 -6.39 2.51
C SER A 81 20.92 -6.52 2.53
N TYR A 82 20.26 -5.71 3.36
CA TYR A 82 18.80 -5.70 3.48
C TYR A 82 18.09 -5.25 2.21
N GLU A 83 18.69 -4.37 1.41
CA GLU A 83 18.09 -3.89 0.14
C GLU A 83 17.81 -5.04 -0.84
N ASN A 84 18.60 -6.11 -0.76
CA ASN A 84 18.47 -7.26 -1.65
C ASN A 84 17.24 -8.14 -1.32
N ILE A 85 16.56 -7.90 -0.19
CA ILE A 85 15.35 -8.65 0.20
C ILE A 85 14.07 -7.96 -0.26
N THR A 86 14.16 -6.74 -0.81
CA THR A 86 13.01 -6.00 -1.34
C THR A 86 12.21 -6.71 -2.43
N PRO A 87 12.82 -7.38 -3.43
CA PRO A 87 12.05 -8.05 -4.49
C PRO A 87 11.45 -9.40 -4.05
N LEU A 88 11.68 -9.85 -2.81
CA LEU A 88 11.22 -11.16 -2.37
C LEU A 88 9.70 -11.19 -2.21
N SER A 89 9.08 -12.27 -2.71
CA SER A 89 7.65 -12.52 -2.60
C SER A 89 7.37 -14.03 -2.47
N GLY A 90 6.31 -14.39 -1.76
CA GLY A 90 5.88 -15.78 -1.58
C GLY A 90 4.76 -15.88 -0.56
N ASP A 91 4.41 -17.10 -0.20
CA ASP A 91 3.38 -17.38 0.81
C ASP A 91 3.97 -17.25 2.23
N ASP A 92 5.04 -17.98 2.51
CA ASP A 92 5.72 -17.98 3.81
C ASP A 92 7.18 -17.59 3.63
N ILE A 93 7.75 -16.88 4.61
CA ILE A 93 9.18 -16.55 4.62
C ILE A 93 9.77 -16.77 6.01
N VAL A 94 10.92 -17.42 6.03
CA VAL A 94 11.72 -17.66 7.23
C VAL A 94 13.06 -16.96 7.06
N ILE A 95 13.41 -16.12 8.04
CA ILE A 95 14.61 -15.29 8.05
C ILE A 95 15.40 -15.61 9.32
N GLU A 96 16.56 -16.23 9.16
CA GLU A 96 17.54 -16.37 10.23
C GLU A 96 18.49 -15.16 10.20
N ILE A 97 18.63 -14.48 11.34
CA ILE A 97 19.62 -13.43 11.56
C ILE A 97 20.89 -14.07 12.11
N LYS A 98 22.00 -13.93 11.38
CA LYS A 98 23.31 -14.42 11.81
C LYS A 98 24.01 -13.41 12.71
N SER A 99 24.96 -13.88 13.52
CA SER A 99 25.75 -13.04 14.44
C SER A 99 26.61 -11.99 13.73
N ASN A 100 26.99 -12.23 12.47
CA ASN A 100 27.71 -11.29 11.61
C ASN A 100 26.77 -10.28 10.89
N GLY A 101 25.46 -10.34 11.12
CA GLY A 101 24.46 -9.47 10.51
C GLY A 101 23.91 -9.96 9.17
N GLU A 102 24.41 -11.07 8.62
CA GLU A 102 23.86 -11.67 7.40
C GLU A 102 22.47 -12.28 7.65
N LEU A 103 21.68 -12.36 6.58
CA LEU A 103 20.35 -12.96 6.60
C LEU A 103 20.37 -14.24 5.77
N ASN A 104 20.02 -15.37 6.41
CA ASN A 104 19.67 -16.59 5.68
C ASN A 104 18.16 -16.65 5.50
N ILE A 105 17.70 -16.75 4.26
CA ILE A 105 16.29 -16.64 3.92
C ILE A 105 15.81 -17.87 3.15
N SER A 106 14.68 -18.44 3.55
CA SER A 106 13.95 -19.46 2.81
C SER A 106 12.51 -19.00 2.56
N ILE A 107 12.06 -19.08 1.31
CA ILE A 107 10.71 -18.69 0.87
C ILE A 107 9.89 -19.95 0.59
N ASN A 108 8.60 -19.91 0.91
CA ASN A 108 7.66 -21.03 0.81
C ASN A 108 8.11 -22.24 1.66
N TYR A 109 8.82 -21.96 2.75
CA TYR A 109 9.25 -22.95 3.72
C TYR A 109 8.54 -22.70 5.05
N LYS A 110 7.91 -23.73 5.58
CA LYS A 110 7.25 -23.69 6.88
C LYS A 110 8.13 -24.36 7.93
N ILE A 111 8.64 -23.55 8.84
CA ILE A 111 9.48 -24.02 9.94
C ILE A 111 8.63 -24.57 11.08
N ASP A 112 9.11 -25.65 11.71
CA ASP A 112 8.55 -26.15 12.97
C ASP A 112 9.05 -25.29 14.14
N ILE A 113 8.23 -24.30 14.52
CA ILE A 113 8.55 -23.35 15.59
C ILE A 113 8.73 -24.05 16.95
N GLU A 114 8.00 -25.15 17.21
CA GLU A 114 8.04 -25.84 18.50
C GLU A 114 9.39 -26.54 18.73
N THR A 115 9.99 -27.06 17.67
CA THR A 115 11.36 -27.57 17.73
C THR A 115 12.36 -26.41 17.82
N LEU A 116 12.18 -25.37 17.00
CA LEU A 116 13.12 -24.25 16.90
C LEU A 116 13.26 -23.44 18.19
N ARG A 117 12.14 -23.23 18.91
CA ARG A 117 12.09 -22.35 20.08
C ARG A 117 12.90 -22.87 21.27
N LYS A 118 13.39 -24.11 21.26
CA LYS A 118 14.23 -24.61 22.36
C LYS A 118 15.53 -23.84 22.50
N ASP A 119 16.14 -23.47 21.37
CA ASP A 119 17.44 -22.79 21.31
C ASP A 119 17.44 -21.67 20.26
N SER A 120 16.36 -20.90 20.18
CA SER A 120 16.27 -19.74 19.29
C SER A 120 15.38 -18.65 19.86
N ILE A 121 15.70 -17.39 19.57
CA ILE A 121 14.81 -16.23 19.78
C ILE A 121 13.96 -16.09 18.53
N ILE A 122 12.63 -16.12 18.66
CA ILE A 122 11.73 -16.15 17.49
C ILE A 122 10.66 -15.08 17.59
N TYR A 123 10.48 -14.38 16.48
CA TYR A 123 9.37 -13.50 16.17
C TYR A 123 8.58 -14.09 14.99
N ASN A 124 7.25 -14.02 15.05
CA ASN A 124 6.38 -14.38 13.94
C ASN A 124 5.30 -13.32 13.73
N PHE A 125 5.08 -12.97 12.47
CA PHE A 125 3.91 -12.21 12.02
C PHE A 125 3.03 -13.11 11.16
N ASP A 126 1.80 -13.35 11.62
CA ASP A 126 0.77 -14.07 10.87
C ASP A 126 -0.24 -13.05 10.33
N LYS A 127 -0.16 -12.78 9.02
CA LYS A 127 -1.03 -11.82 8.35
C LYS A 127 -2.50 -12.25 8.36
N GLN A 128 -2.77 -13.55 8.27
CA GLN A 128 -4.15 -14.05 8.21
C GLN A 128 -4.89 -13.79 9.52
N LYS A 129 -4.17 -13.93 10.63
CA LYS A 129 -4.72 -13.63 11.97
C LYS A 129 -4.54 -12.16 12.36
N GLY A 130 -3.64 -11.43 11.70
CA GLY A 130 -3.24 -10.09 12.11
C GLY A 130 -2.55 -10.09 13.47
N VAL A 131 -1.76 -11.13 13.77
CA VAL A 131 -1.14 -11.36 15.08
C VAL A 131 0.38 -11.38 14.95
N GLU A 132 1.04 -10.66 15.85
CA GLU A 132 2.47 -10.76 16.09
C GLU A 132 2.71 -11.58 17.36
N SER A 133 3.63 -12.54 17.28
CA SER A 133 3.92 -13.48 18.37
C SER A 133 5.42 -13.57 18.63
N ILE A 134 5.75 -13.72 19.91
CA ILE A 134 7.08 -13.93 20.45
C ILE A 134 7.08 -15.31 21.08
N TYR A 135 8.06 -16.15 20.72
CA TYR A 135 8.17 -17.49 21.29
C TYR A 135 9.34 -17.52 22.27
N ASN A 136 9.11 -18.12 23.43
CA ASN A 136 10.18 -18.61 24.30
C ASN A 136 10.15 -20.15 24.36
N LYS A 137 10.93 -20.75 25.27
CA LYS A 137 11.09 -22.20 25.33
C LYS A 137 9.78 -22.94 25.60
N THR A 138 8.88 -22.31 26.37
CA THR A 138 7.72 -22.98 26.95
C THR A 138 6.37 -22.38 26.55
N THR A 139 6.35 -21.11 26.15
CA THR A 139 5.15 -20.31 25.93
C THR A 139 5.24 -19.47 24.66
N VAL A 140 4.06 -19.00 24.22
CA VAL A 140 3.92 -18.03 23.14
C VAL A 140 3.28 -16.79 23.73
N SER A 141 3.93 -15.65 23.55
CA SER A 141 3.41 -14.36 23.96
C SER A 141 2.95 -13.58 22.74
N ARG A 142 1.68 -13.19 22.72
CA ARG A 142 1.12 -12.38 21.63
C ARG A 142 1.29 -10.91 21.96
N LEU A 143 1.66 -10.11 20.95
CA LEU A 143 1.62 -8.66 21.05
C LEU A 143 0.20 -8.17 20.79
N GLU A 144 -0.27 -7.25 21.63
CA GLU A 144 -1.59 -6.65 21.46
C GLU A 144 -1.66 -5.83 20.18
N PRO A 145 -2.67 -5.98 19.31
CA PRO A 145 -2.74 -5.23 18.07
C PRO A 145 -2.74 -3.72 18.27
N ILE A 146 -2.01 -3.00 17.43
CA ILE A 146 -2.00 -1.53 17.44
C ILE A 146 -3.10 -1.03 16.49
N PRO A 147 -4.02 -0.16 16.93
CA PRO A 147 -5.03 0.41 16.05
C PRO A 147 -4.41 1.05 14.79
N ASP A 148 -4.97 0.67 13.65
CA ASP A 148 -4.57 1.11 12.30
C ASP A 148 -3.08 0.85 11.97
N SER A 149 -2.44 -0.13 12.60
CA SER A 149 -1.07 -0.50 12.26
C SER A 149 -0.94 -2.01 12.10
N ASP A 150 -0.27 -2.43 11.03
CA ASP A 150 -0.07 -3.85 10.73
C ASP A 150 1.06 -4.48 11.56
N SER A 151 1.99 -3.68 12.10
CA SER A 151 3.08 -4.19 12.95
C SER A 151 3.66 -3.15 13.89
N TYR A 152 4.17 -3.58 15.05
CA TYR A 152 5.01 -2.79 15.97
C TYR A 152 6.32 -2.29 15.32
N PHE A 153 6.80 -2.97 14.27
CA PHE A 153 8.13 -2.77 13.72
C PHE A 153 8.15 -2.02 12.38
N ALA A 154 6.99 -1.56 11.87
CA ALA A 154 6.87 -0.96 10.55
C ALA A 154 6.13 0.40 10.53
N ILE A 155 6.59 1.32 9.66
CA ILE A 155 5.85 2.53 9.29
C ILE A 155 4.71 2.12 8.36
N GLN A 156 3.50 2.59 8.67
CA GLN A 156 2.26 2.26 7.98
C GLN A 156 2.12 3.05 6.66
N SER A 157 2.93 2.70 5.67
CA SER A 157 3.06 3.41 4.40
C SER A 157 1.80 3.30 3.55
N TYR A 158 1.58 2.14 2.92
CA TYR A 158 0.44 1.89 2.03
C TYR A 158 -0.91 1.98 2.74
N LYS A 159 -0.98 1.48 3.98
CA LYS A 159 -2.19 1.57 4.80
C LYS A 159 -2.63 3.02 5.05
N SER A 160 -1.69 3.92 5.34
CA SER A 160 -2.00 5.35 5.51
C SER A 160 -2.49 5.99 4.22
N LEU A 161 -1.93 5.62 3.06
CA LEU A 161 -2.39 6.07 1.76
C LEU A 161 -3.79 5.55 1.44
N GLU A 162 -4.08 4.27 1.65
CA GLU A 162 -5.39 3.68 1.42
C GLU A 162 -6.49 4.37 2.24
N LEU A 163 -6.23 4.63 3.52
CA LEU A 163 -7.14 5.36 4.39
C LEU A 163 -7.30 6.82 3.94
N ALA A 164 -6.22 7.48 3.49
CA ALA A 164 -6.31 8.82 2.93
C ALA A 164 -7.12 8.87 1.63
N LEU A 165 -6.98 7.86 0.76
CA LEU A 165 -7.73 7.76 -0.49
C LEU A 165 -9.22 7.52 -0.23
N GLU A 166 -9.57 6.66 0.74
CA GLU A 166 -10.97 6.44 1.14
C GLU A 166 -11.58 7.69 1.82
N ASP A 167 -10.80 8.37 2.67
CA ASP A 167 -11.18 9.68 3.24
C ASP A 167 -11.46 10.70 2.13
N TYR A 168 -10.58 10.79 1.13
CA TYR A 168 -10.74 11.71 0.00
C TYR A 168 -11.98 11.37 -0.83
N LYS A 169 -12.16 10.09 -1.17
CA LYS A 169 -13.33 9.58 -1.90
C LYS A 169 -14.63 10.01 -1.23
N THR A 170 -14.75 9.73 0.07
CA THR A 170 -16.01 9.88 0.82
C THR A 170 -16.29 11.31 1.25
N LYS A 171 -15.26 12.05 1.69
CA LYS A 171 -15.40 13.39 2.29
C LYS A 171 -15.13 14.54 1.33
N VAL A 172 -14.48 14.30 0.19
CA VAL A 172 -14.08 15.37 -0.74
C VAL A 172 -14.61 15.14 -2.15
N ALA A 173 -14.28 13.99 -2.76
CA ALA A 173 -14.60 13.71 -4.16
C ALA A 173 -16.11 13.52 -4.39
N LYS A 174 -16.79 12.81 -3.48
CA LYS A 174 -18.21 12.46 -3.59
C LYS A 174 -19.10 13.69 -3.86
N HIS A 175 -18.88 14.79 -3.14
CA HIS A 175 -19.70 16.00 -3.26
C HIS A 175 -18.95 17.20 -3.86
N SER A 176 -17.70 16.99 -4.29
CA SER A 176 -16.81 18.04 -4.80
C SER A 176 -16.61 19.19 -3.81
N ASP A 177 -16.34 18.84 -2.55
CA ASP A 177 -16.34 19.78 -1.42
C ASP A 177 -15.06 20.64 -1.30
N CYS A 178 -14.18 20.62 -2.31
CA CYS A 178 -13.00 21.47 -2.35
C CYS A 178 -13.01 22.45 -3.54
N PRO A 179 -12.32 23.60 -3.43
CA PRO A 179 -12.28 24.60 -4.51
C PRO A 179 -11.72 24.08 -5.84
N TYR A 180 -10.81 23.10 -5.81
CA TYR A 180 -10.31 22.48 -7.03
C TYR A 180 -11.42 21.70 -7.76
N LEU A 181 -12.12 20.80 -7.07
CA LEU A 181 -13.17 19.99 -7.70
C LEU A 181 -14.39 20.82 -8.12
N GLN A 182 -14.72 21.90 -7.42
CA GLN A 182 -15.76 22.82 -7.88
C GLN A 182 -15.47 23.38 -9.28
N ARG A 183 -14.18 23.58 -9.61
CA ARG A 183 -13.75 24.09 -10.92
C ARG A 183 -13.75 23.04 -12.03
N VAL A 184 -13.84 21.75 -11.72
CA VAL A 184 -13.90 20.71 -12.77
C VAL A 184 -15.26 20.64 -13.45
N TRP A 185 -16.31 21.16 -12.82
CA TRP A 185 -17.67 21.11 -13.33
C TRP A 185 -17.99 22.23 -14.30
N PHE A 186 -18.74 21.90 -15.35
CA PHE A 186 -19.22 22.87 -16.33
C PHE A 186 -20.17 23.89 -15.68
N ASP A 187 -21.07 23.41 -14.81
CA ASP A 187 -22.07 24.18 -14.07
C ASP A 187 -22.26 23.65 -12.64
N SER A 188 -23.19 24.24 -11.89
CA SER A 188 -23.52 23.87 -10.51
C SER A 188 -24.22 22.52 -10.36
N ASN A 189 -24.82 21.98 -11.42
CA ASN A 189 -25.59 20.72 -11.39
C ASN A 189 -24.67 19.49 -11.41
N MET A 190 -23.38 19.68 -11.73
CA MET A 190 -22.35 18.63 -11.71
C MET A 190 -22.71 17.43 -12.62
N LEU A 191 -23.26 17.74 -13.80
CA LEU A 191 -23.62 16.74 -14.82
C LEU A 191 -22.49 16.48 -15.81
N PHE A 192 -21.72 17.51 -16.14
CA PHE A 192 -20.61 17.44 -17.09
C PHE A 192 -19.36 18.10 -16.54
N PHE A 193 -18.20 17.53 -16.85
CA PHE A 193 -16.95 18.22 -16.61
C PHE A 193 -16.71 19.34 -17.63
N ARG A 194 -15.86 20.29 -17.27
CA ARG A 194 -15.21 21.20 -18.22
C ARG A 194 -14.24 20.42 -19.10
N LYS A 195 -13.86 21.02 -20.23
CA LYS A 195 -12.82 20.47 -21.10
C LYS A 195 -11.51 20.25 -20.32
N ALA A 196 -10.94 19.05 -20.44
CA ALA A 196 -9.64 18.64 -19.88
C ALA A 196 -9.53 18.79 -18.34
N PRO A 197 -10.38 18.11 -17.55
CA PRO A 197 -10.38 18.23 -16.10
C PRO A 197 -9.20 17.53 -15.41
N GLU A 198 -8.43 16.70 -16.12
CA GLU A 198 -7.42 15.78 -15.58
C GLU A 198 -6.46 16.44 -14.59
N HIS A 199 -5.82 17.54 -14.97
CA HIS A 199 -4.83 18.22 -14.12
C HIS A 199 -5.45 18.74 -12.82
N ILE A 200 -6.68 19.27 -12.86
CA ILE A 200 -7.37 19.78 -11.67
C ILE A 200 -7.75 18.62 -10.73
N LEU A 201 -8.21 17.50 -11.28
CA LEU A 201 -8.52 16.29 -10.50
C LEU A 201 -7.27 15.77 -9.78
N ARG A 202 -6.14 15.71 -10.51
CA ARG A 202 -4.83 15.34 -9.95
C ARG A 202 -4.37 16.31 -8.88
N ASP A 203 -4.42 17.61 -9.14
CA ASP A 203 -3.93 18.62 -8.20
C ASP A 203 -4.76 18.63 -6.91
N SER A 204 -6.07 18.42 -7.02
CA SER A 204 -6.96 18.25 -5.87
C SER A 204 -6.53 17.09 -4.98
N LEU A 205 -6.32 15.90 -5.58
CA LEU A 205 -5.88 14.72 -4.83
C LEU A 205 -4.47 14.92 -4.26
N THR A 206 -3.55 15.44 -5.07
CA THR A 206 -2.17 15.76 -4.66
C THR A 206 -2.14 16.66 -3.43
N HIS A 207 -2.93 17.75 -3.45
CA HIS A 207 -3.00 18.70 -2.35
C HIS A 207 -3.55 18.05 -1.09
N PHE A 208 -4.62 17.26 -1.21
CA PHE A 208 -5.18 16.52 -0.08
C PHE A 208 -4.16 15.54 0.53
N LEU A 209 -3.48 14.76 -0.31
CA LEU A 209 -2.47 13.80 0.14
C LEU A 209 -1.29 14.48 0.84
N LYS A 210 -0.83 15.65 0.36
CA LYS A 210 0.22 16.44 1.04
C LYS A 210 -0.19 16.86 2.46
N LEU A 211 -1.47 17.18 2.67
CA LEU A 211 -1.97 17.57 3.99
C LEU A 211 -2.13 16.37 4.94
N LYS A 212 -2.54 15.21 4.40
CA LYS A 212 -2.82 14.00 5.16
C LYS A 212 -1.57 13.17 5.47
N LEU A 213 -0.67 13.01 4.50
CA LEU A 213 0.51 12.14 4.58
C LEU A 213 1.77 12.96 4.87
N ARG A 214 1.88 13.45 6.11
CA ARG A 214 2.98 14.35 6.52
C ARG A 214 4.37 13.70 6.52
N ASN A 215 4.44 12.38 6.49
CA ASN A 215 5.65 11.57 6.49
C ASN A 215 6.08 11.13 5.08
N ALA A 216 5.36 11.55 4.05
CA ALA A 216 5.58 11.17 2.67
C ALA A 216 5.96 12.39 1.83
N GLU A 217 6.72 12.13 0.77
CA GLU A 217 6.90 13.09 -0.31
C GLU A 217 5.90 12.80 -1.43
N ILE A 218 5.05 13.78 -1.76
CA ILE A 218 4.03 13.67 -2.82
C ILE A 218 4.42 14.59 -3.97
N ARG A 219 4.68 14.02 -5.15
CA ARG A 219 5.04 14.75 -6.37
C ARG A 219 4.06 14.47 -7.52
N PRO A 220 3.45 15.50 -8.14
CA PRO A 220 2.69 15.32 -9.37
C PRO A 220 3.63 15.13 -10.58
N GLU A 221 3.10 14.54 -11.67
CA GLU A 221 3.72 14.45 -13.01
C GLU A 221 5.20 14.06 -12.99
N GLN A 222 5.52 12.88 -12.43
CA GLN A 222 6.89 12.39 -12.43
C GLN A 222 7.14 11.53 -13.66
N ILE A 223 8.21 11.85 -14.40
CA ILE A 223 8.68 11.05 -15.53
C ILE A 223 9.20 9.72 -14.97
N VAL A 224 8.43 8.64 -15.14
CA VAL A 224 8.84 7.26 -14.79
C VAL A 224 9.41 6.56 -16.02
N ASP A 225 8.97 6.93 -17.23
CA ASP A 225 9.60 6.55 -18.49
C ASP A 225 9.71 7.75 -19.44
N LYS A 226 10.51 7.63 -20.51
CA LYS A 226 10.75 8.71 -21.49
C LYS A 226 9.51 9.12 -22.28
N SER A 227 8.38 8.41 -22.16
CA SER A 227 7.19 8.59 -23.00
C SER A 227 6.04 9.27 -22.25
N HIS A 228 5.77 8.94 -20.98
CA HIS A 228 4.63 9.49 -20.23
C HIS A 228 4.88 9.55 -18.72
N PRO A 229 4.63 10.70 -18.04
CA PRO A 229 4.73 10.79 -16.59
C PRO A 229 3.56 10.09 -15.89
N VAL A 230 3.82 9.54 -14.70
CA VAL A 230 2.77 9.09 -13.76
C VAL A 230 2.07 10.30 -13.15
N ASP A 231 0.76 10.21 -12.91
CA ASP A 231 0.00 11.35 -12.38
C ASP A 231 0.50 11.79 -11.00
N ILE A 232 0.68 10.86 -10.04
CA ILE A 232 1.21 11.18 -8.71
C ILE A 232 2.18 10.07 -8.26
N LYS A 233 3.35 10.48 -7.77
CA LYS A 233 4.32 9.62 -7.08
C LYS A 233 4.32 9.97 -5.58
N VAL A 234 4.21 8.95 -4.73
CA VAL A 234 4.31 9.08 -3.27
C VAL A 234 5.52 8.28 -2.80
N THR A 235 6.41 8.91 -2.02
CA THR A 235 7.63 8.26 -1.52
C THR A 235 7.72 8.35 0.00
N TRP A 236 7.92 7.21 0.65
CA TRP A 236 8.24 7.13 2.08
C TRP A 236 9.69 6.67 2.23
N ALA A 237 10.63 7.61 2.23
CA ALA A 237 12.06 7.31 2.23
C ALA A 237 12.49 6.46 3.45
N LEU A 238 11.93 6.75 4.63
CA LEU A 238 12.24 6.02 5.87
C LEU A 238 11.72 4.57 5.87
N ALA A 239 10.67 4.30 5.11
CA ALA A 239 10.08 2.97 4.98
C ALA A 239 10.51 2.23 3.72
N ASN A 240 11.34 2.86 2.87
CA ASN A 240 11.71 2.33 1.55
C ASN A 240 10.47 1.85 0.75
N ARG A 241 9.46 2.72 0.68
CA ARG A 241 8.21 2.47 -0.05
C ARG A 241 7.94 3.54 -1.10
N LEU A 242 7.35 3.11 -2.19
CA LEU A 242 6.91 3.94 -3.29
C LEU A 242 5.45 3.61 -3.65
N ALA A 243 4.62 4.61 -3.89
CA ALA A 243 3.35 4.41 -4.57
C ALA A 243 3.27 5.23 -5.86
N LEU A 244 2.74 4.59 -6.91
CA LEU A 244 2.41 5.21 -8.18
C LEU A 244 0.89 5.29 -8.30
N ILE A 245 0.35 6.50 -8.48
CA ILE A 245 -1.10 6.71 -8.62
C ILE A 245 -1.39 7.17 -10.04
N GLU A 246 -2.23 6.43 -10.75
CA GLU A 246 -2.75 6.78 -12.07
C GLU A 246 -4.20 7.25 -11.93
N ILE A 247 -4.55 8.36 -12.58
CA ILE A 247 -5.86 8.99 -12.50
C ILE A 247 -6.56 8.93 -13.85
N LYS A 248 -7.79 8.42 -13.85
CA LYS A 248 -8.71 8.50 -14.98
C LYS A 248 -10.01 9.20 -14.56
N TRP A 249 -10.75 9.69 -15.54
CA TRP A 249 -12.12 10.15 -15.33
C TRP A 249 -13.06 9.56 -16.36
N LEU A 250 -14.31 9.35 -15.94
CA LEU A 250 -15.40 8.86 -16.75
C LEU A 250 -16.54 9.88 -16.80
N GLY A 251 -17.29 9.88 -17.89
CA GLY A 251 -18.39 10.80 -18.13
C GLY A 251 -18.19 11.60 -19.41
N LYS A 252 -18.78 12.79 -19.45
CA LYS A 252 -18.76 13.66 -20.63
C LYS A 252 -18.24 15.04 -20.23
N SER A 253 -17.51 15.68 -21.15
CA SER A 253 -17.03 17.05 -20.94
C SER A 253 -17.53 18.03 -22.01
N LEU A 254 -17.64 19.29 -21.62
CA LEU A 254 -18.08 20.41 -22.45
C LEU A 254 -17.12 21.60 -22.35
N LYS A 255 -16.96 22.33 -23.47
CA LYS A 255 -16.30 23.65 -23.48
C LYS A 255 -17.31 24.80 -23.42
N HIS A 256 -18.46 24.65 -24.09
CA HIS A 256 -19.50 25.65 -24.17
C HIS A 256 -20.88 24.97 -24.15
N ARG A 257 -21.90 25.70 -23.69
CA ARG A 257 -23.29 25.23 -23.61
C ARG A 257 -23.83 24.93 -25.02
N ASN A 258 -24.63 23.87 -25.16
CA ASN A 258 -25.23 23.41 -26.43
C ASN A 258 -24.24 23.04 -27.56
N LYS A 259 -22.94 22.92 -27.27
CA LYS A 259 -21.93 22.45 -28.25
C LYS A 259 -21.64 20.96 -28.12
N GLN A 260 -20.88 20.42 -29.08
CA GLN A 260 -20.46 19.02 -29.05
C GLN A 260 -19.66 18.70 -27.78
N PHE A 261 -19.85 17.49 -27.26
CA PHE A 261 -19.02 16.96 -26.19
C PHE A 261 -17.55 16.94 -26.62
N THR A 262 -16.67 17.50 -25.81
CA THR A 262 -15.23 17.54 -26.10
C THR A 262 -14.58 16.17 -25.93
N LYS A 263 -15.01 15.42 -24.92
CA LYS A 263 -14.63 14.02 -24.70
C LYS A 263 -15.81 13.26 -24.09
N LYS A 264 -15.84 11.96 -24.36
CA LYS A 264 -16.75 10.99 -23.74
C LYS A 264 -15.90 9.81 -23.32
N PHE A 265 -15.77 9.59 -22.02
CA PHE A 265 -15.03 8.46 -21.48
C PHE A 265 -15.97 7.52 -20.74
N TYR A 266 -15.81 6.24 -21.05
CA TYR A 266 -16.58 5.10 -20.58
C TYR A 266 -15.60 4.09 -19.94
N PRO A 267 -16.07 2.96 -19.36
CA PRO A 267 -15.20 2.02 -18.65
C PRO A 267 -13.89 1.66 -19.37
N ALA A 268 -13.89 1.57 -20.71
CA ALA A 268 -12.67 1.34 -21.50
C ALA A 268 -11.49 2.29 -21.17
N ARG A 269 -11.78 3.54 -20.75
CA ARG A 269 -10.75 4.49 -20.31
C ARG A 269 -10.09 4.08 -19.00
N ALA A 270 -10.85 3.51 -18.07
CA ALA A 270 -10.33 2.98 -16.82
C ALA A 270 -9.49 1.71 -17.07
N LEU A 271 -9.94 0.81 -17.96
CA LEU A 271 -9.16 -0.37 -18.37
C LEU A 271 -7.81 0.03 -18.99
N SER A 272 -7.81 1.03 -19.86
CA SER A 272 -6.59 1.60 -20.43
C SER A 272 -5.67 2.18 -19.34
N GLY A 273 -6.23 2.82 -18.30
CA GLY A 273 -5.46 3.29 -17.15
C GLY A 273 -4.86 2.16 -16.32
N ALA A 274 -5.59 1.06 -16.13
CA ALA A 274 -5.08 -0.11 -15.42
C ALA A 274 -3.87 -0.72 -16.14
N LYS A 275 -3.97 -0.86 -17.47
CA LYS A 275 -2.82 -1.32 -18.28
C LYS A 275 -1.63 -0.37 -18.17
N GLN A 276 -1.87 0.93 -18.33
CA GLN A 276 -0.81 1.94 -18.25
C GLN A 276 -0.09 1.92 -16.89
N LEU A 277 -0.84 1.78 -15.79
CA LEU A 277 -0.26 1.65 -14.46
C LEU A 277 0.56 0.36 -14.30
N ALA A 278 0.11 -0.77 -14.86
CA ALA A 278 0.90 -2.00 -14.87
C ALA A 278 2.22 -1.81 -15.63
N ASP A 279 2.18 -1.16 -16.81
CA ASP A 279 3.38 -0.86 -17.60
C ASP A 279 4.36 0.05 -16.80
N TYR A 280 3.84 1.02 -16.02
CA TYR A 280 4.66 1.85 -15.14
C TYR A 280 5.32 1.09 -14.00
N LEU A 281 4.61 0.13 -13.40
CA LEU A 281 5.18 -0.72 -12.34
C LEU A 281 6.33 -1.55 -12.87
N ASP A 282 6.17 -2.15 -14.05
CA ASP A 282 7.22 -2.94 -14.71
C ASP A 282 8.46 -2.07 -15.03
N ALA A 283 8.24 -0.86 -15.56
CA ALA A 283 9.33 0.08 -15.83
C ALA A 283 10.04 0.56 -14.55
N ASN A 284 9.28 0.83 -13.49
CA ASN A 284 9.84 1.28 -12.21
C ASN A 284 10.66 0.17 -11.52
N LEU A 285 10.23 -1.09 -11.62
CA LEU A 285 10.99 -2.23 -11.09
C LEU A 285 12.39 -2.32 -11.70
N ILE A 286 12.54 -2.00 -12.98
CA ILE A 286 13.83 -1.98 -13.68
C ILE A 286 14.69 -0.79 -13.22
N GLN A 287 14.09 0.39 -13.08
CA GLN A 287 14.82 1.63 -12.79
C GLN A 287 15.12 1.86 -11.30
N SER A 288 14.31 1.29 -10.42
CA SER A 288 14.38 1.49 -8.97
C SER A 288 14.04 0.20 -8.23
N PRO A 289 14.81 -0.89 -8.45
CA PRO A 289 14.53 -2.22 -7.89
C PRO A 289 14.60 -2.25 -6.35
N THR A 290 15.26 -1.26 -5.74
CA THR A 290 15.45 -1.18 -4.31
C THR A 290 14.23 -0.68 -3.56
N TYR A 291 13.22 -0.09 -4.22
CA TYR A 291 11.98 0.33 -3.56
C TYR A 291 10.88 -0.72 -3.74
N ALA A 292 10.29 -1.17 -2.63
CA ALA A 292 8.99 -1.85 -2.72
C ALA A 292 7.98 -0.83 -3.25
N THR A 293 7.30 -1.17 -4.34
CA THR A 293 6.41 -0.26 -5.07
C THR A 293 4.99 -0.82 -5.14
N MET A 294 3.98 0.04 -5.02
CA MET A 294 2.56 -0.31 -5.16
C MET A 294 1.84 0.66 -6.12
N GLY A 295 1.05 0.13 -7.03
CA GLY A 295 0.23 0.90 -7.97
C GLY A 295 -1.19 1.13 -7.45
N TYR A 296 -1.72 2.33 -7.64
CA TYR A 296 -3.10 2.70 -7.31
C TYR A 296 -3.79 3.34 -8.53
N LEU A 297 -4.89 2.74 -8.98
CA LEU A 297 -5.74 3.35 -10.01
C LEU A 297 -6.91 4.08 -9.36
N VAL A 298 -7.01 5.39 -9.61
CA VAL A 298 -8.11 6.24 -9.14
C VAL A 298 -8.98 6.67 -10.34
N VAL A 299 -10.28 6.43 -10.25
CA VAL A 299 -11.24 6.74 -11.31
C VAL A 299 -12.31 7.70 -10.81
N PHE A 300 -12.25 8.97 -11.23
CA PHE A 300 -13.32 9.94 -10.99
C PHE A 300 -14.49 9.67 -11.94
N ASP A 301 -15.64 9.26 -11.41
CA ASP A 301 -16.78 8.84 -12.22
C ASP A 301 -17.92 9.87 -12.17
N ALA A 302 -18.08 10.60 -13.27
CA ALA A 302 -19.17 11.53 -13.52
C ALA A 302 -20.12 11.03 -14.62
N ARG A 303 -20.21 9.72 -14.87
CA ARG A 303 -21.17 9.18 -15.84
C ARG A 303 -22.61 9.43 -15.40
N ARG A 304 -23.45 9.74 -16.39
CA ARG A 304 -24.90 9.96 -16.29
C ARG A 304 -25.58 9.31 -17.50
N ALA A 305 -26.70 8.64 -17.30
CA ALA A 305 -27.53 8.10 -18.38
C ALA A 305 -28.40 9.21 -18.98
N GLY A 306 -28.96 8.98 -20.17
CA GLY A 306 -29.88 9.92 -20.82
C GLY A 306 -29.31 11.28 -21.26
N CYS A 307 -28.10 11.67 -20.83
CA CYS A 307 -27.58 13.00 -21.11
C CYS A 307 -27.25 13.25 -22.59
N ASN A 308 -27.86 14.29 -23.15
CA ASN A 308 -27.49 14.91 -24.41
C ASN A 308 -26.90 16.31 -24.17
N LYS A 309 -26.58 17.05 -25.24
CA LYS A 309 -25.90 18.35 -25.16
C LYS A 309 -26.77 19.46 -24.55
N GLY A 310 -28.09 19.30 -24.56
CA GLY A 310 -29.07 20.20 -23.95
C GLY A 310 -29.46 19.79 -22.52
N THR A 311 -29.05 18.61 -22.05
CA THR A 311 -29.28 18.12 -20.69
C THR A 311 -28.36 18.83 -19.68
N VAL A 312 -28.54 20.13 -19.53
CA VAL A 312 -27.72 20.99 -18.64
C VAL A 312 -28.53 21.44 -17.41
N GLU A 313 -29.86 21.54 -17.56
CA GLU A 313 -30.74 22.15 -16.54
C GLU A 313 -31.52 21.13 -15.72
N THR A 314 -31.98 20.03 -16.32
CA THR A 314 -32.76 19.00 -15.61
C THR A 314 -32.40 17.60 -16.11
N LEU A 315 -32.15 16.69 -15.16
CA LEU A 315 -32.02 15.26 -15.38
C LEU A 315 -32.75 14.58 -14.24
N ASN A 316 -33.59 13.58 -14.53
CA ASN A 316 -34.26 12.83 -13.48
C ASN A 316 -33.23 12.06 -12.63
N SER A 317 -33.58 11.81 -11.37
CA SER A 317 -32.68 11.15 -10.41
C SER A 317 -32.22 9.77 -10.89
N THR A 318 -33.11 9.00 -11.52
CA THR A 318 -32.82 7.64 -12.03
C THR A 318 -31.69 7.65 -13.05
N ASP A 319 -31.78 8.48 -14.10
CA ASP A 319 -30.77 8.57 -15.16
C ASP A 319 -29.43 9.03 -14.60
N ALA A 320 -29.47 9.90 -13.62
CA ALA A 320 -28.29 10.56 -13.14
C ALA A 320 -27.53 9.77 -12.07
N LEU A 321 -28.24 8.92 -11.33
CA LEU A 321 -27.70 7.94 -10.39
C LEU A 321 -27.60 6.53 -10.98
N THR A 322 -27.93 6.35 -12.27
CA THR A 322 -27.88 5.03 -12.96
C THR A 322 -26.59 4.29 -12.71
N PHE A 323 -25.46 5.01 -12.72
CA PHE A 323 -24.15 4.40 -12.55
C PHE A 323 -23.72 4.25 -11.09
N LEU A 324 -24.43 4.79 -10.09
CA LEU A 324 -23.98 4.86 -8.70
C LEU A 324 -23.40 3.52 -8.20
N ASN A 325 -24.15 2.44 -8.37
CA ASN A 325 -23.78 1.09 -7.93
C ASN A 325 -23.18 0.21 -9.05
N GLN A 326 -22.84 0.80 -10.21
CA GLN A 326 -22.27 0.07 -11.34
C GLN A 326 -20.74 0.19 -11.37
N GLU A 327 -20.09 -0.73 -10.68
CA GLU A 327 -18.63 -0.85 -10.67
C GLU A 327 -18.04 -1.20 -12.04
N ILE A 328 -16.76 -0.89 -12.19
CA ILE A 328 -16.01 -1.15 -13.42
C ILE A 328 -15.46 -2.58 -13.33
N VAL A 329 -15.82 -3.42 -14.29
CA VAL A 329 -15.22 -4.74 -14.45
C VAL A 329 -13.90 -4.57 -15.22
N TYR A 330 -12.79 -4.97 -14.60
CA TYR A 330 -11.47 -4.89 -15.20
C TYR A 330 -11.10 -6.21 -15.87
N ASN A 331 -10.43 -6.14 -17.01
CA ASN A 331 -9.85 -7.32 -17.66
C ASN A 331 -8.55 -6.92 -18.37
N PRO A 332 -7.38 -7.45 -17.96
CA PRO A 332 -7.21 -8.35 -16.82
C PRO A 332 -7.47 -7.64 -15.47
N GLU A 333 -7.81 -8.43 -14.45
CA GLU A 333 -7.95 -7.96 -13.07
C GLU A 333 -6.58 -7.87 -12.40
N TYR A 334 -5.78 -6.86 -12.77
CA TYR A 334 -4.39 -6.73 -12.29
C TYR A 334 -4.23 -6.86 -10.77
N HIS A 335 -5.17 -6.33 -9.99
CA HIS A 335 -5.16 -6.41 -8.52
C HIS A 335 -5.33 -7.84 -7.96
N SER A 336 -5.87 -8.78 -8.74
CA SER A 336 -6.04 -10.18 -8.36
C SER A 336 -4.84 -11.04 -8.77
N ILE A 337 -4.10 -10.62 -9.81
CA ILE A 337 -2.99 -11.39 -10.41
C ILE A 337 -1.61 -10.80 -10.09
N ARG A 338 -1.52 -9.57 -9.58
CA ARG A 338 -0.28 -8.90 -9.19
C ARG A 338 -0.33 -8.50 -7.71
N THR A 339 0.80 -8.63 -7.03
CA THR A 339 0.96 -8.24 -5.63
C THR A 339 1.31 -6.76 -5.45
N ASP A 340 1.73 -6.09 -6.53
CA ASP A 340 2.14 -4.68 -6.57
C ASP A 340 1.06 -3.76 -7.16
N PHE A 341 -0.17 -4.25 -7.30
CA PHE A 341 -1.29 -3.50 -7.87
C PHE A 341 -2.49 -3.52 -6.91
N ALA A 342 -2.86 -2.37 -6.35
CA ALA A 342 -3.98 -2.26 -5.43
C ALA A 342 -5.33 -2.30 -6.16
N VAL A 343 -6.39 -2.67 -5.43
CA VAL A 343 -7.77 -2.66 -5.97
C VAL A 343 -8.10 -1.26 -6.50
N PRO A 344 -8.53 -1.12 -7.78
CA PRO A 344 -8.90 0.17 -8.34
C PRO A 344 -9.99 0.87 -7.53
N GLN A 345 -9.81 2.17 -7.29
CA GLN A 345 -10.75 2.96 -6.53
C GLN A 345 -11.61 3.84 -7.44
N ARG A 346 -12.92 3.61 -7.40
CA ARG A 346 -13.90 4.39 -8.13
C ARG A 346 -14.52 5.47 -7.23
N TYR A 347 -14.41 6.72 -7.67
CA TYR A 347 -14.96 7.89 -6.98
C TYR A 347 -16.18 8.38 -7.75
N PHE A 348 -17.34 7.81 -7.48
CA PHE A 348 -18.59 8.32 -8.05
C PHE A 348 -18.88 9.70 -7.47
N MET A 349 -18.86 10.71 -8.35
CA MET A 349 -19.09 12.09 -7.96
C MET A 349 -20.59 12.38 -8.09
N THR A 350 -21.24 12.62 -6.96
CA THR A 350 -22.68 12.82 -6.87
C THR A 350 -23.07 14.15 -7.54
N PRO A 351 -24.02 14.12 -8.49
CA PRO A 351 -24.57 15.34 -9.08
C PRO A 351 -25.31 16.18 -8.04
N LYS A 352 -25.40 17.50 -8.24
CA LYS A 352 -26.23 18.39 -7.41
C LYS A 352 -27.58 18.58 -8.09
N TYR A 353 -28.64 18.27 -7.36
CA TYR A 353 -29.99 18.71 -7.70
C TYR A 353 -30.41 19.77 -6.70
N SER A 354 -31.02 20.83 -7.22
CA SER A 354 -31.92 21.70 -6.48
C SER A 354 -33.35 21.28 -6.79
#